data_AF-A0A6B3G7Z0-F1
#
_entry.id   AF-A0A6B3G7Z0-F1
#
_cell.length_a   1.000
_cell.length_b   1.000
_cell.length_c   1.000
_cell.angle_alpha   90.00
_cell.angle_beta   90.00
_cell.angle_gamma   90.00
#
_symmetry.space_group_name_H-M   'P 1'
#
loop_
_entity.id
_entity.type
_entity.pdbx_description
1 polymer ?
#
loop_
_entity_poly.entity_id
_entity_poly.type
_entity_poly.pdbx_seq_one_letter_code
_entity_poly.pdbx_strand_id
1 'polypeptide(L)'
;RAADVLEAMDPDDAADLLSELPEDDKERLLALMRPDDAADVRRLMSYEERTAGGLMTTEPIVLRPDATVADALARVRQADLSPALAAQVYVCRSPDETPTGKYLGTVHFQR
;
A
#
# COMPACT_ATOMS: atom_id res chain seq x y z
N ARG A 1 8.45 5.07 18.80
CA ARG A 1 9.78 4.42 18.62
C ARG A 1 10.17 4.57 17.15
N ALA A 2 11.34 4.08 16.71
CA ALA A 2 11.71 4.15 15.29
C ALA A 2 10.75 3.34 14.40
N ALA A 3 10.22 2.22 14.90
CA ALA A 3 9.19 1.44 14.22
C ALA A 3 7.89 2.24 14.00
N ASP A 4 7.43 3.03 14.97
CA ASP A 4 6.23 3.86 14.82
C ASP A 4 6.34 4.89 13.68
N VAL A 5 7.56 5.30 13.31
CA VAL A 5 7.78 6.18 12.16
C VAL A 5 7.61 5.38 10.87
N LEU A 6 8.19 4.18 10.79
CA LEU A 6 8.04 3.29 9.63
C LEU A 6 6.57 2.87 9.42
N GLU A 7 5.82 2.62 10.49
CA GLU A 7 4.39 2.30 10.44
C GLU A 7 3.52 3.49 9.99
N ALA A 8 4.05 4.71 10.04
CA ALA A 8 3.36 5.92 9.58
C ALA A 8 3.78 6.34 8.15
N MET A 9 4.71 5.63 7.53
CA MET A 9 5.13 5.83 6.14
C MET A 9 4.29 4.96 5.21
N ASP A 10 4.21 5.35 3.93
CA ASP A 10 3.66 4.48 2.89
C ASP A 10 4.50 3.19 2.81
N PRO A 11 3.90 2.01 2.60
CA PRO A 11 4.63 0.73 2.67
C PRO A 11 5.80 0.61 1.69
N ASP A 12 5.68 1.22 0.51
CA ASP A 12 6.73 1.32 -0.50
C ASP A 12 7.90 2.19 -0.06
N ASP A 13 7.63 3.38 0.49
CA ASP A 13 8.66 4.25 1.05
C ASP A 13 9.40 3.57 2.22
N ALA A 14 8.66 2.84 3.08
CA ALA A 14 9.25 2.08 4.17
C ALA A 14 10.14 0.93 3.67
N ALA A 15 9.71 0.23 2.62
CA ALA A 15 10.49 -0.84 1.99
C ALA A 15 11.79 -0.31 1.35
N ASP A 16 11.71 0.83 0.66
CA ASP A 16 12.88 1.49 0.07
C ASP A 16 13.89 1.91 1.15
N LEU A 17 13.42 2.57 2.21
CA LEU A 17 14.27 2.98 3.32
C LEU A 17 14.96 1.80 4.02
N LEU A 18 14.20 0.73 4.30
CA LEU A 18 14.75 -0.47 4.95
C LEU A 18 15.75 -1.21 4.05
N SER A 19 15.62 -1.09 2.73
CA SER A 19 16.54 -1.70 1.76
C SER A 19 17.94 -1.09 1.79
N GLU A 20 18.08 0.16 2.26
CA GLU A 20 19.37 0.85 2.43
C GLU A 20 20.08 0.50 3.75
N LEU A 21 19.39 -0.15 4.69
CA LEU A 21 19.94 -0.48 6.00
C LEU A 21 20.68 -1.83 6.02
N PRO A 22 21.65 -2.00 6.95
CA PRO A 22 22.21 -3.31 7.24
C PRO A 22 21.14 -4.32 7.66
N GLU A 23 21.32 -5.59 7.30
CA GLU A 23 20.33 -6.66 7.49
C GLU A 23 19.89 -6.81 8.96
N ASP A 24 20.83 -6.68 9.91
CA ASP A 24 20.53 -6.78 11.34
C ASP A 24 19.60 -5.64 11.83
N ASP A 25 19.79 -4.43 11.33
CA ASP A 25 18.96 -3.27 11.69
C ASP A 25 17.58 -3.36 11.04
N LYS A 26 17.53 -3.81 9.79
CA LYS A 26 16.30 -4.08 9.05
C LYS A 26 15.42 -5.08 9.79
N GLU A 27 15.94 -6.27 10.12
CA GLU A 27 15.16 -7.29 10.82
C GLU A 27 14.76 -6.86 12.24
N ARG A 28 15.63 -6.12 12.93
CA ARG A 28 15.30 -5.53 14.23
C ARG A 28 14.12 -4.56 14.14
N LEU A 29 14.07 -3.71 13.11
CA LEU A 29 12.98 -2.76 12.92
C LEU A 29 11.69 -3.47 12.50
N LEU A 30 11.76 -4.43 11.56
CA LEU A 30 10.61 -5.23 11.15
C LEU A 30 10.02 -6.07 12.29
N ALA A 31 10.85 -6.54 13.24
CA ALA A 31 10.38 -7.26 14.43
C ALA A 31 9.69 -6.35 15.46
N LEU A 32 9.91 -5.04 15.38
CA LEU A 32 9.28 -4.04 16.26
C LEU A 32 7.99 -3.47 15.66
N MET A 33 7.75 -3.68 14.37
CA MET A 33 6.53 -3.27 13.68
C MET A 33 5.35 -4.20 13.98
N ARG A 34 4.13 -3.72 13.78
CA ARG A 34 2.94 -4.57 13.77
C ARG A 34 3.07 -5.66 12.69
N PRO A 35 2.61 -6.89 12.95
CA PRO A 35 2.79 -8.02 12.03
C PRO A 35 2.26 -7.77 10.62
N ASP A 36 1.11 -7.10 10.50
CA ASP A 36 0.46 -6.86 9.20
C ASP A 36 1.26 -5.83 8.37
N ASP A 37 1.65 -4.70 8.97
CA ASP A 37 2.50 -3.69 8.32
C ASP A 37 3.86 -4.29 7.90
N ALA A 38 4.48 -5.06 8.80
CA ALA A 38 5.75 -5.71 8.51
C ALA A 38 5.64 -6.76 7.39
N ALA A 39 4.49 -7.42 7.25
CA ALA A 39 4.25 -8.40 6.19
C ALA A 39 4.15 -7.73 4.82
N ASP A 40 3.51 -6.58 4.73
CA ASP A 40 3.40 -5.80 3.50
C ASP A 40 4.76 -5.27 3.04
N VAL A 41 5.52 -4.68 3.97
CA VAL A 41 6.88 -4.20 3.69
C VAL A 41 7.80 -5.35 3.27
N ARG A 42 7.79 -6.49 3.98
CA ARG A 42 8.56 -7.69 3.57
C ARG A 42 8.18 -8.19 2.18
N ARG A 43 6.90 -8.10 1.82
CA ARG A 43 6.44 -8.50 0.49
C ARG A 43 7.04 -7.60 -0.59
N LEU A 44 7.04 -6.28 -0.38
CA LEU A 44 7.62 -5.33 -1.32
C LEU A 44 9.13 -5.55 -1.49
N MET A 45 9.84 -5.76 -0.38
CA MET A 45 11.29 -6.06 -0.39
C MET A 45 11.66 -7.39 -1.06
N SER A 46 10.69 -8.29 -1.27
CA SER A 46 10.93 -9.55 -1.98
C SER A 46 11.02 -9.38 -3.51
N TYR A 47 10.55 -8.24 -4.03
CA TYR A 47 10.65 -7.90 -5.44
C TYR A 47 11.96 -7.16 -5.74
N GLU A 48 12.46 -7.30 -6.96
CA GLU A 48 13.60 -6.51 -7.42
C GLU A 48 13.18 -5.04 -7.62
N GLU A 49 14.03 -4.09 -7.20
CA GLU A 49 13.81 -2.63 -7.20
C GLU A 49 13.22 -2.09 -8.51
N ARG A 50 13.68 -2.58 -9.66
CA ARG A 50 13.26 -2.06 -10.99
C ARG A 50 12.11 -2.85 -11.63
N THR A 51 11.39 -3.63 -10.84
CA THR A 51 10.20 -4.37 -11.31
C THR A 51 8.92 -3.65 -10.88
N ALA A 52 7.80 -4.01 -11.51
CA ALA A 52 6.50 -3.49 -11.09
C ALA A 52 6.21 -3.75 -9.59
N GLY A 53 6.66 -4.89 -9.06
CA GLY A 53 6.49 -5.23 -7.64
C GLY A 53 7.40 -4.44 -6.70
N GLY A 54 8.57 -4.01 -7.17
CA GLY A 54 9.49 -3.17 -6.39
C GLY A 54 9.13 -1.69 -6.38
N LEU A 55 8.28 -1.24 -7.33
CA LEU A 55 7.85 0.15 -7.47
C LEU A 55 6.37 0.38 -7.08
N MET A 56 5.66 -0.66 -6.64
CA MET A 56 4.24 -0.56 -6.28
C MET A 56 4.07 -0.33 -4.77
N THR A 57 2.94 0.24 -4.41
CA THR A 57 2.46 0.26 -3.02
C THR A 57 1.43 -0.85 -2.77
N THR A 58 1.31 -1.30 -1.52
CA THR A 58 0.26 -2.26 -1.12
C THR A 58 -1.04 -1.59 -0.73
N GLU A 59 -1.12 -0.26 -0.67
CA GLU A 59 -2.33 0.45 -0.20
C GLU A 59 -3.02 1.34 -1.26
N PRO A 60 -3.38 0.81 -2.45
CA PRO A 60 -4.25 1.53 -3.38
C PRO A 60 -5.70 1.60 -2.87
N ILE A 61 -6.49 2.52 -3.44
CA ILE A 61 -7.94 2.55 -3.17
C ILE A 61 -8.63 1.42 -3.94
N VAL A 62 -9.04 0.37 -3.23
CA VAL A 62 -9.82 -0.75 -3.78
C VAL A 62 -11.27 -0.70 -3.30
N LEU A 63 -12.21 -0.86 -4.24
CA LEU A 63 -13.65 -1.01 -3.96
C LEU A 63 -14.23 -2.25 -4.64
N ARG A 64 -15.32 -2.75 -4.07
CA ARG A 64 -16.11 -3.85 -4.67
C ARG A 64 -17.04 -3.29 -5.78
N PRO A 65 -17.44 -4.12 -6.77
CA PRO A 65 -18.29 -3.67 -7.87
C PRO A 65 -19.69 -3.19 -7.48
N ASP A 66 -20.14 -3.51 -6.26
CA ASP A 66 -21.41 -3.07 -5.68
C ASP A 66 -21.26 -1.80 -4.81
N ALA A 67 -20.04 -1.25 -4.67
CA ALA A 67 -19.81 0.01 -3.96
C ALA A 67 -20.46 1.20 -4.69
N THR A 68 -20.97 2.16 -3.93
CA THR A 68 -21.61 3.35 -4.47
C THR A 68 -20.59 4.45 -4.78
N VAL A 69 -21.00 5.45 -5.57
CA VAL A 69 -20.19 6.66 -5.80
C VAL A 69 -19.90 7.39 -4.48
N ALA A 70 -20.83 7.35 -3.52
CA ALA A 70 -20.62 7.95 -2.21
C ALA A 70 -19.48 7.26 -1.45
N ASP A 71 -19.39 5.93 -1.52
CA ASP A 71 -18.30 5.15 -0.91
C ASP A 71 -16.95 5.51 -1.56
N ALA A 72 -16.92 5.63 -2.88
CA ALA A 72 -15.72 6.05 -3.61
C ALA A 72 -15.26 7.45 -3.21
N LEU A 73 -16.17 8.42 -3.16
CA LEU A 73 -15.87 9.78 -2.73
C LEU A 73 -15.43 9.83 -1.26
N ALA A 74 -15.96 8.97 -0.40
CA ALA A 74 -15.56 8.88 0.99
C ALA A 74 -14.10 8.41 1.13
N ARG A 75 -13.67 7.44 0.31
CA ARG A 75 -12.27 6.97 0.29
C ARG A 75 -11.32 8.01 -0.30
N VAL A 76 -11.64 8.56 -1.47
CA VAL A 76 -10.80 9.54 -2.17
C VAL A 76 -10.57 10.84 -1.37
N ARG A 77 -11.48 11.18 -0.45
CA ARG A 77 -11.38 12.39 0.40
C ARG A 77 -10.59 12.20 1.69
N GLN A 78 -10.01 11.03 1.93
CA GLN A 78 -9.12 10.83 3.09
C GLN A 78 -7.89 11.72 2.95
N ALA A 79 -7.59 12.49 4.00
CA ALA A 79 -6.55 13.53 3.96
C ALA A 79 -5.13 12.97 3.86
N ASP A 80 -4.94 11.74 4.31
CA ASP A 80 -3.64 11.08 4.37
C ASP A 80 -3.24 10.44 3.03
N LEU A 81 -4.16 10.38 2.06
CA LEU A 81 -3.87 9.84 0.74
C LEU A 81 -3.12 10.87 -0.12
N SER A 82 -2.04 10.42 -0.75
CA SER A 82 -1.34 11.23 -1.75
C SER A 82 -2.29 11.56 -2.92
N PRO A 83 -2.10 12.71 -3.60
CA PRO A 83 -2.91 13.05 -4.77
C PRO A 83 -2.88 12.00 -5.88
N ALA A 84 -1.76 11.28 -6.01
CA ALA A 84 -1.60 10.20 -6.98
C ALA A 84 -2.51 9.01 -6.64
N LEU A 85 -2.54 8.58 -5.38
CA LEU A 85 -3.43 7.50 -4.92
C LEU A 85 -4.90 7.91 -4.95
N ALA A 86 -5.21 9.14 -4.55
CA ALA A 86 -6.56 9.69 -4.56
C ALA A 86 -7.16 9.81 -5.98
N ALA A 87 -6.34 9.92 -7.02
CA ALA A 87 -6.79 10.09 -8.40
C ALA A 87 -7.34 8.80 -9.04
N GLN A 88 -7.07 7.63 -8.47
CA GLN A 88 -7.41 6.35 -9.10
C GLN A 88 -8.03 5.37 -8.10
N VAL A 89 -9.19 4.83 -8.46
CA VAL A 89 -9.90 3.80 -7.71
C VAL A 89 -9.91 2.51 -8.51
N TYR A 90 -9.55 1.40 -7.88
CA TYR A 90 -9.55 0.07 -8.48
C TYR A 90 -10.81 -0.69 -8.05
N VAL A 91 -11.48 -1.33 -9.02
CA VAL A 91 -12.67 -2.14 -8.76
C VAL A 91 -12.29 -3.61 -8.87
N CYS A 92 -12.43 -4.34 -7.76
CA CYS A 92 -12.01 -5.74 -7.64
C CYS A 92 -13.14 -6.63 -7.10
N ARG A 93 -13.09 -7.93 -7.40
CA ARG A 93 -13.86 -8.95 -6.67
C ARG A 93 -12.97 -9.64 -5.64
N SER A 94 -13.62 -10.10 -4.58
CA SER A 94 -12.98 -10.76 -3.45
C SER A 94 -12.00 -11.87 -3.86
N PRO A 95 -10.91 -12.07 -3.10
CA PRO A 95 -10.54 -11.34 -1.87
C PRO A 95 -10.20 -9.85 -2.10
N ASP A 96 -10.47 -9.00 -1.10
CA ASP A 96 -10.36 -7.55 -1.22
C ASP A 96 -8.99 -7.02 -0.72
N GLU A 97 -8.19 -7.88 -0.09
CA GLU A 97 -6.83 -7.58 0.37
C GLU A 97 -5.87 -7.49 -0.81
N THR A 98 -5.01 -6.51 -0.83
CA THR A 98 -3.97 -6.36 -1.85
C THR A 98 -2.79 -7.29 -1.58
N PRO A 99 -2.08 -7.76 -2.62
CA PRO A 99 -2.34 -7.61 -4.05
C PRO A 99 -3.24 -8.75 -4.60
N THR A 100 -4.25 -9.18 -3.83
CA THR A 100 -5.14 -10.28 -4.22
C THR A 100 -6.46 -9.76 -4.83
N GLY A 101 -7.33 -10.69 -5.21
CA GLY A 101 -8.62 -10.37 -5.81
C GLY A 101 -8.59 -10.31 -7.34
N LYS A 102 -9.77 -10.36 -7.94
CA LYS A 102 -9.91 -10.26 -9.39
C LYS A 102 -10.16 -8.81 -9.79
N TYR A 103 -9.17 -8.19 -10.42
CA TYR A 103 -9.30 -6.87 -11.03
C TYR A 103 -10.40 -6.86 -12.12
N LEU A 104 -11.32 -5.90 -12.05
CA LEU A 104 -12.39 -5.70 -13.02
C LEU A 104 -12.21 -4.45 -13.86
N GLY A 105 -11.63 -3.40 -13.28
CA GLY A 105 -11.44 -2.12 -13.95
C GLY A 105 -11.05 -1.02 -12.98
N THR A 106 -10.87 0.19 -13.50
CA THR A 106 -10.49 1.36 -12.73
C THR A 106 -11.39 2.55 -13.05
N VAL A 107 -11.56 3.44 -12.08
CA VAL A 107 -12.29 4.69 -12.21
C VAL A 107 -11.37 5.82 -11.78
N HIS A 108 -11.29 6.87 -12.59
CA HIS A 108 -10.50 8.05 -12.28
C HIS A 108 -11.34 9.08 -11.54
N PHE A 109 -10.76 9.70 -10.53
CA PHE A 109 -11.29 10.89 -9.92
C PHE A 109 -10.64 12.13 -10.55
N GLN A 110 -11.46 13.05 -11.05
CA GLN A 110 -11.04 14.34 -11.57
C GLN A 110 -11.70 15.43 -10.74
N ARG A 111 -10.92 16.45 -10.38
CA ARG A 111 -11.37 17.61 -9.62
C ARG A 111 -11.63 18.79 -10.55
#